data_AF-A0A852U6U4-F1
#
_entry.id   AF-A0A852U6U4-F1
#
_cell.length_a   1.000
_cell.length_b   1.000
_cell.length_c   1.000
_cell.angle_alpha   90.00
_cell.angle_beta   90.00
_cell.angle_gamma   90.00
#
_symmetry.space_group_name_H-M   'P 1'
#
loop_
_entity.id
_entity.type
_entity.pdbx_description
1 polymer ?
#
loop_
_entity_poly.entity_id
_entity_poly.type
_entity_poly.pdbx_seq_one_letter_code
_entity_poly.pdbx_strand_id
1 'polypeptide(L)'
;MAHNSNRSRYIRGYQIEGGAWAPTNNHRGRQASWVAVAFLLVGFVLAGLSLALGPAWWLLGVGVAAMVIGGILCAVSDIFTDVVLDDPRYDSEEPHSTPLHKIKRRDREIQGEGV
;
A
#
# COMPACT_ATOMS: atom_id res chain seq x y z
N MET A 1 42.15 -16.62 -16.18
CA MET A 1 41.47 -15.31 -16.23
C MET A 1 40.09 -15.48 -15.60
N ALA A 2 39.88 -14.99 -14.37
CA ALA A 2 38.64 -15.21 -13.63
C ALA A 2 37.56 -14.21 -14.08
N HIS A 3 36.46 -14.75 -14.61
CA HIS A 3 35.27 -13.99 -14.99
C HIS A 3 34.54 -13.55 -13.72
N ASN A 4 34.64 -12.27 -13.36
CA ASN A 4 34.01 -11.73 -12.16
C ASN A 4 32.51 -11.50 -12.40
N SER A 5 31.70 -12.52 -12.11
CA SER A 5 30.24 -12.45 -12.18
C SER A 5 29.71 -11.65 -10.99
N ASN A 6 29.66 -10.33 -11.12
CA ASN A 6 28.99 -9.45 -10.17
C ASN A 6 27.47 -9.63 -10.31
N ARG A 7 26.95 -10.77 -9.82
CA ARG A 7 25.53 -11.04 -9.73
C ARG A 7 24.99 -10.23 -8.55
N SER A 8 24.62 -8.98 -8.83
CA SER A 8 23.76 -8.16 -7.98
C SER A 8 22.61 -9.04 -7.49
N ARG A 9 22.67 -9.42 -6.21
CA ARG A 9 21.71 -10.36 -5.63
C ARG A 9 20.46 -9.55 -5.29
N TYR A 10 19.64 -9.28 -6.32
CA TYR A 10 18.37 -8.61 -6.13
C TYR A 10 17.53 -9.45 -5.18
N ILE A 11 17.32 -8.97 -3.95
CA ILE A 11 16.34 -9.56 -3.05
C ILE A 11 14.98 -9.15 -3.59
N ARG A 12 14.28 -10.13 -4.15
CA ARG A 12 12.88 -9.98 -4.51
C ARG A 12 12.12 -9.91 -3.19
N GLY A 13 11.67 -8.71 -2.81
CA GLY A 13 10.70 -8.55 -1.72
C GLY A 13 9.50 -9.46 -1.93
N TYR A 14 8.75 -9.76 -0.87
CA TYR A 14 7.66 -10.75 -0.74
C TYR A 14 6.45 -10.64 -1.72
N GLN A 15 6.62 -10.00 -2.88
CA GLN A 15 5.60 -9.70 -3.87
C GLN A 15 5.14 -10.90 -4.72
N ILE A 16 5.78 -12.08 -4.63
CA ILE A 16 5.41 -13.25 -5.46
C ILE A 16 4.27 -14.10 -4.89
N GLU A 17 3.86 -13.89 -3.65
CA GLU A 17 2.78 -14.69 -3.06
C GLU A 17 1.38 -14.33 -3.60
N GLY A 18 1.21 -13.21 -4.30
CA GLY A 18 -0.10 -12.77 -4.83
C GLY A 18 -0.51 -13.37 -6.19
N GLY A 19 0.39 -13.99 -6.94
CA GLY A 19 0.11 -14.50 -8.30
C GLY A 19 -0.43 -13.41 -9.25
N ALA A 20 -1.12 -13.81 -10.34
CA ALA A 20 -1.76 -12.88 -11.30
C ALA A 20 -2.85 -11.97 -10.70
N TRP A 21 -3.13 -12.12 -9.40
CA TRP A 21 -4.11 -11.37 -8.61
C TRP A 21 -3.44 -10.37 -7.65
N ALA A 22 -2.10 -10.27 -7.66
CA ALA A 22 -1.38 -9.24 -6.94
C ALA A 22 -1.84 -7.86 -7.45
N PRO A 23 -2.35 -6.97 -6.57
CA PRO A 23 -2.80 -5.65 -6.98
C PRO A 23 -1.68 -4.92 -7.72
N THR A 24 -1.93 -4.49 -8.95
CA THR A 24 -0.97 -3.67 -9.69
C THR A 24 -0.78 -2.37 -8.93
N ASN A 25 0.46 -1.95 -8.77
CA ASN A 25 0.84 -0.74 -8.07
C ASN A 25 0.30 0.47 -8.83
N ASN A 26 -0.91 0.91 -8.49
CA ASN A 26 -1.49 2.13 -9.00
C ASN A 26 -1.45 3.15 -7.86
N HIS A 27 -0.69 4.23 -8.05
CA HIS A 27 -0.47 5.27 -7.03
C HIS A 27 -1.72 6.00 -6.55
N ARG A 28 -2.90 5.64 -7.07
CA ARG A 28 -4.16 6.27 -6.74
C ARG A 28 -4.93 5.48 -5.68
N GLY A 29 -4.56 4.27 -5.30
CA GLY A 29 -5.42 3.41 -4.47
C GLY A 29 -6.62 2.87 -5.25
N ARG A 30 -7.43 2.03 -4.60
CA ARG A 30 -8.57 1.31 -5.17
C ARG A 30 -9.71 2.28 -5.48
N GLN A 31 -10.28 2.16 -6.69
CA GLN A 31 -11.39 3.02 -7.13
C GLN A 31 -12.60 3.00 -6.18
N ALA A 32 -12.90 1.85 -5.57
CA ALA A 32 -13.99 1.71 -4.61
C ALA A 32 -13.82 2.63 -3.39
N SER A 33 -12.59 2.80 -2.90
CA SER A 33 -12.29 3.69 -1.78
C SER A 33 -12.52 5.16 -2.14
N TRP A 34 -12.21 5.56 -3.37
CA TRP A 34 -12.51 6.91 -3.85
C TRP A 34 -14.00 7.21 -3.89
N VAL A 35 -14.84 6.21 -4.21
CA VAL A 35 -16.29 6.38 -4.13
C VAL A 35 -16.70 6.67 -2.69
N ALA A 36 -16.18 5.92 -1.72
CA ALA A 36 -16.44 6.18 -0.30
C ALA A 36 -16.02 7.60 0.11
N VAL A 37 -14.81 8.04 -0.26
CA VAL A 37 -14.30 9.39 0.00
C VAL A 37 -15.18 10.46 -0.63
N ALA A 38 -15.66 10.27 -1.86
CA ALA A 38 -16.53 11.22 -2.54
C ALA A 38 -17.86 11.41 -1.80
N PHE A 39 -18.51 10.32 -1.36
CA PHE A 39 -19.70 10.40 -0.53
C PHE A 39 -19.44 11.15 0.77
N LEU A 40 -18.29 10.87 1.41
CA LEU A 40 -17.94 11.53 2.65
C LEU A 40 -17.74 13.05 2.46
N LEU A 41 -17.00 13.42 1.41
CA LEU A 41 -16.71 14.81 1.08
C LEU A 41 -18.01 15.59 0.76
N VAL A 42 -18.86 15.04 -0.12
CA VAL A 42 -20.13 15.67 -0.48
C VAL A 42 -21.04 15.79 0.74
N GLY A 43 -21.16 14.73 1.54
CA GLY A 43 -21.97 14.74 2.76
C GLY A 43 -21.52 15.82 3.74
N PHE A 44 -20.21 15.94 3.97
CA PHE A 44 -19.64 16.98 4.82
C PHE A 44 -19.92 18.39 4.29
N VAL A 45 -19.71 18.63 2.99
CA VAL A 45 -19.97 19.93 2.36
C VAL A 45 -21.44 20.32 2.48
N LEU A 46 -22.38 19.40 2.19
CA LEU A 46 -23.81 19.68 2.29
C LEU A 46 -24.25 19.94 3.74
N ALA A 47 -23.76 19.15 4.70
CA ALA A 47 -24.05 19.35 6.11
C ALA A 47 -23.49 20.70 6.62
N GLY A 48 -22.25 21.05 6.27
CA GLY A 48 -21.65 22.33 6.63
C GLY A 48 -22.38 23.52 6.00
N LEU A 49 -22.72 23.42 4.71
CA LEU A 49 -23.48 24.46 4.00
C LEU A 49 -24.87 24.66 4.61
N SER A 50 -25.51 23.58 5.06
CA SER A 50 -26.80 23.65 5.75
C SER A 50 -26.75 24.45 7.05
N LEU A 51 -25.63 24.44 7.76
CA LEU A 51 -25.45 25.23 8.98
C LEU A 51 -25.16 26.69 8.67
N ALA A 52 -24.44 26.95 7.57
CA ALA A 52 -24.04 28.29 7.15
C ALA A 52 -25.20 29.14 6.57
N LEU A 53 -26.15 28.53 5.86
CA LEU A 53 -27.25 29.24 5.19
C LEU A 53 -28.45 29.58 6.10
N GLY A 54 -28.31 29.42 7.42
CA GLY A 54 -29.42 29.30 8.34
C GLY A 54 -29.96 27.85 8.30
N PRO A 55 -30.28 27.24 9.46
CA PRO A 55 -30.40 25.78 9.60
C PRO A 55 -31.43 25.17 8.63
N ALA A 56 -30.92 24.74 7.46
CA ALA A 56 -31.68 24.13 6.38
C ALA A 56 -31.78 22.62 6.64
N TRP A 57 -32.62 22.21 7.60
CA TRP A 57 -32.68 20.84 8.12
C TRP A 57 -32.76 19.72 7.07
N TRP A 58 -33.40 19.98 5.92
CA TRP A 58 -33.45 19.01 4.81
C TRP A 58 -32.05 18.76 4.20
N LEU A 59 -31.26 19.81 4.03
CA LEU A 59 -29.92 19.76 3.46
C LEU A 59 -28.96 19.09 4.44
N LEU A 60 -29.14 19.37 5.75
CA LEU A 60 -28.46 18.63 6.81
C LEU A 60 -28.77 17.14 6.75
N GLY A 61 -30.06 16.78 6.60
CA GLY A 61 -30.49 15.38 6.49
C GLY A 61 -29.84 14.65 5.30
N VAL A 62 -29.79 15.29 4.14
CA VAL A 62 -29.10 14.74 2.95
C VAL A 62 -27.61 14.58 3.20
N GLY A 63 -26.96 15.60 3.79
CA GLY A 63 -25.53 15.53 4.12
C GLY A 63 -25.21 14.40 5.08
N VAL A 64 -25.99 14.25 6.15
CA VAL A 64 -25.85 13.15 7.13
C VAL A 64 -26.10 11.78 6.49
N ALA A 65 -27.12 11.65 5.64
CA ALA A 65 -27.39 10.39 4.93
C ALA A 65 -26.20 10.00 4.02
N ALA A 66 -25.64 10.96 3.28
CA ALA A 66 -24.44 10.74 2.47
C ALA A 66 -23.22 10.34 3.32
N MET A 67 -23.07 10.92 4.52
CA MET A 67 -22.02 10.53 5.48
C MET A 67 -22.17 9.08 5.94
N VAL A 68 -23.39 8.65 6.26
CA VAL A 68 -23.67 7.26 6.67
C VAL A 68 -23.36 6.30 5.52
N ILE A 69 -23.79 6.60 4.30
CA ILE A 69 -23.50 5.78 3.12
C ILE A 69 -21.99 5.70 2.89
N GLY A 70 -21.28 6.83 2.93
CA GLY A 70 -19.82 6.87 2.82
C GLY A 70 -19.11 6.05 3.89
N GLY A 71 -19.58 6.09 5.14
CA GLY A 71 -19.04 5.30 6.24
C GLY A 71 -19.22 3.79 6.04
N ILE A 72 -20.39 3.37 5.55
CA ILE A 72 -20.63 1.96 5.17
C ILE A 72 -19.70 1.55 4.04
N LEU A 73 -19.55 2.40 3.02
CA LEU A 73 -18.64 2.14 1.91
C LEU A 73 -17.20 2.01 2.38
N CYS A 74 -16.72 2.86 3.31
CA CYS A 74 -15.39 2.71 3.91
C CYS A 74 -15.19 1.38 4.63
N ALA A 75 -16.21 0.91 5.36
CA ALA A 75 -16.15 -0.36 6.07
C ALA A 75 -16.11 -1.55 5.11
N VAL A 76 -16.95 -1.55 4.07
CA VAL A 76 -17.00 -2.63 3.07
C VAL A 76 -15.79 -2.59 2.14
N SER A 77 -15.31 -1.40 1.79
CA SER A 77 -14.13 -1.22 0.95
C SER A 77 -12.83 -1.32 1.72
N ASP A 78 -12.84 -1.71 3.00
CA ASP A 78 -11.66 -1.81 3.87
C ASP A 78 -10.64 -0.71 3.58
N ILE A 79 -11.10 0.54 3.64
CA ILE A 79 -10.36 1.68 3.06
C ILE A 79 -8.98 1.87 3.70
N PHE A 80 -8.78 1.38 4.93
CA PHE A 80 -7.50 1.49 5.62
C PHE A 80 -6.44 0.52 5.13
N THR A 81 -6.81 -0.55 4.43
CA THR A 81 -5.85 -1.40 3.71
C THR A 81 -5.57 -0.89 2.30
N ASP A 82 -6.34 0.10 1.84
CA ASP A 82 -6.12 0.80 0.58
C ASP A 82 -5.06 1.90 0.74
N VAL A 83 -3.84 1.47 1.05
CA VAL A 83 -2.67 2.33 1.11
C VAL A 83 -1.85 2.12 -0.15
N VAL A 84 -1.39 3.22 -0.75
CA VAL A 84 -0.40 3.14 -1.83
C VAL A 84 0.88 2.62 -1.21
N LEU A 85 1.14 1.33 -1.39
CA LEU A 85 2.43 0.74 -1.08
C LEU A 85 3.43 1.26 -2.10
N ASP A 86 4.64 1.56 -1.63
CA ASP A 86 5.75 1.85 -2.53
C ASP A 86 5.89 0.71 -3.54
N ASP A 87 6.06 1.08 -4.81
CA ASP A 87 6.43 0.13 -5.85
C ASP A 87 7.63 -0.71 -5.39
N PRO A 88 7.71 -1.99 -5.76
CA PRO A 88 8.89 -2.79 -5.51
C PRO A 88 10.10 -2.09 -6.14
N ARG A 89 10.91 -1.44 -5.30
CA ARG A 89 12.15 -0.80 -5.73
C ARG A 89 13.23 -1.89 -5.87
N TYR A 90 13.84 -1.95 -7.05
CA TYR A 90 14.98 -2.82 -7.31
C TYR A 90 16.27 -2.14 -6.86
N ASP A 91 16.34 -1.77 -5.59
CA ASP A 91 17.55 -1.20 -5.01
C ASP A 91 18.47 -2.33 -4.55
N SER A 92 19.79 -2.10 -4.69
CA SER A 92 20.77 -2.99 -4.07
C SER A 92 20.57 -2.94 -2.56
N GLU A 93 20.36 -4.10 -1.94
CA GLU A 93 20.33 -4.20 -0.48
C GLU A 93 21.60 -3.56 0.10
N GLU A 94 21.44 -2.69 1.10
CA GLU A 94 22.56 -2.00 1.72
C GLU A 94 23.56 -3.04 2.29
N PRO A 95 24.88 -2.86 2.13
CA PRO A 95 25.89 -3.78 2.65
C PRO A 95 25.84 -3.89 4.18
N HIS A 96 25.08 -4.84 4.69
CA HIS A 96 24.87 -5.05 6.11
C HIS A 96 25.90 -6.08 6.64
N SER A 97 26.69 -5.66 7.62
CA SER A 97 27.80 -6.44 8.20
C SER A 97 27.37 -7.30 9.39
N THR A 98 26.12 -7.77 9.39
CA THR A 98 25.54 -8.51 10.51
C THR A 98 26.27 -9.83 10.76
N PRO A 99 26.31 -10.33 12.01
CA PRO A 99 26.93 -11.61 12.33
C PRO A 99 26.39 -12.78 11.49
N LEU A 100 25.09 -12.78 11.20
CA LEU A 100 24.44 -13.81 10.37
C LEU A 100 24.95 -13.78 8.92
N HIS A 101 25.16 -12.59 8.34
CA HIS A 101 25.73 -12.46 7.01
C HIS A 101 27.15 -13.04 6.94
N LYS A 102 27.96 -12.83 7.99
CA LYS A 102 29.32 -13.39 8.10
C LYS A 102 29.32 -14.92 8.21
N ILE A 103 28.38 -15.49 8.99
CA ILE A 103 28.22 -16.94 9.13
C ILE A 103 27.81 -17.55 7.78
N LYS A 104 26.75 -17.03 7.15
CA LYS A 104 26.24 -17.51 5.85
C LYS A 104 27.27 -17.37 4.71
N ARG A 105 28.18 -16.40 4.79
CA ARG A 105 29.29 -16.25 3.84
C ARG A 105 30.32 -17.36 4.03
N ARG A 106 30.74 -17.61 5.27
CA ARG A 106 31.70 -18.65 5.64
C ARG A 106 31.22 -20.05 5.25
N ASP A 107 29.95 -20.36 5.51
CA ASP A 107 29.37 -21.67 5.20
C ASP A 107 29.40 -21.95 3.68
N ARG A 108 29.17 -20.94 2.85
CA ARG A 108 29.27 -21.07 1.38
C ARG A 108 30.70 -21.27 0.89
N GLU A 109 31.67 -20.60 1.52
CA GLU A 109 33.08 -20.78 1.20
C GLU A 109 33.50 -22.23 1.51
N ILE A 110 33.16 -22.73 2.69
CA ILE A 110 33.41 -24.12 3.10
C ILE A 110 32.73 -25.11 2.14
N GLN A 111 31.48 -24.85 1.73
CA GLN A 111 30.74 -25.73 0.83
C GLN A 111 31.26 -25.70 -0.62
N GLY A 112 31.89 -24.59 -1.04
CA GLY A 112 32.49 -24.44 -2.36
C GLY A 112 33.89 -25.06 -2.49
N GLU A 113 34.62 -25.18 -1.37
CA GLU A 113 35.95 -25.83 -1.32
C GLU A 113 35.86 -27.36 -1.16
N GLY A 114 34.68 -27.90 -0.81
CA GLY A 114 34.43 -29.32 -0.65
C GLY A 114 34.04 -30.08 -1.94
N VAL A 115 34.27 -29.50 -3.13
CA VAL A 115 34.02 -30.11 -4.45
C VAL A 115 35.29 -30.18 -5.26
#